data_AF-A0A670ZJP2-F1
#
_entry.id   AF-A0A670ZJP2-F1
#
_cell.length_a   1.000
_cell.length_b   1.000
_cell.length_c   1.000
_cell.angle_alpha   90.00
_cell.angle_beta   90.00
_cell.angle_gamma   90.00
#
_symmetry.space_group_name_H-M   'P 1'
#
loop_
_entity.id
_entity.type
_entity.pdbx_description
1 polymer ?
#
loop_
_entity_poly.entity_id
_entity_poly.type
_entity_poly.pdbx_seq_one_letter_code
_entity_poly.pdbx_strand_id
1 'polypeptide(L)'
;MAIQEYEEKIITKGKKTAPFDLIPANDSEIKANENALLKQDDIVPMEPGSLEKTFRTLSRPTDRVFSDYRTTSSQYNAVVGGIPSSFYPLFGIPTIRSDIPAPRFRRISDTTNYGDQATMYALLYPSIYNNKGVYEKDIFRIRSKEEIADILRNIGVKLSDESFDEVWRQACLKDHRGKVCVESIRNVLDEMEALHLTS
;
A
#
# COMPACT_ATOMS: atom_id res chain seq x y z
N MET A 1 31.64 -21.82 -39.92
CA MET A 1 30.59 -21.68 -38.88
C MET A 1 29.37 -22.43 -39.38
N ALA A 2 28.72 -23.22 -38.52
CA ALA A 2 27.46 -23.86 -38.90
C ALA A 2 26.38 -22.78 -39.06
N ILE A 3 25.43 -22.97 -39.97
CA ILE A 3 24.36 -21.98 -40.28
C ILE A 3 23.58 -21.60 -38.99
N GLN A 4 23.32 -22.60 -38.14
CA GLN A 4 22.64 -22.44 -36.86
C GLN A 4 23.39 -21.50 -35.88
N GLU A 5 24.72 -21.60 -35.82
CA GLU A 5 25.55 -20.73 -34.97
C GLU A 5 25.57 -19.28 -35.45
N TYR A 6 25.39 -19.07 -36.76
CA TYR A 6 25.33 -17.74 -37.37
C TYR A 6 23.99 -17.04 -37.08
N GLU A 7 22.89 -17.77 -37.16
CA GLU A 7 21.55 -17.29 -36.81
C GLU A 7 21.46 -16.88 -35.34
N GLU A 8 22.01 -17.68 -34.43
CA GLU A 8 22.09 -17.34 -33.00
C GLU A 8 22.95 -16.10 -32.71
N LYS A 9 24.01 -15.90 -33.49
CA LYS A 9 24.86 -14.71 -33.38
C LYS A 9 24.15 -13.43 -33.85
N ILE A 10 23.28 -13.52 -34.86
CA ILE A 10 22.46 -12.38 -35.32
C ILE A 10 21.48 -11.95 -34.22
N ILE A 11 20.88 -12.92 -33.53
CA ILE A 11 19.93 -12.71 -32.44
C ILE A 11 20.62 -12.07 -31.23
N THR A 12 21.80 -12.57 -30.85
CA THR A 12 22.51 -12.09 -29.65
C THR A 12 23.28 -10.78 -29.85
N LYS A 13 23.72 -10.46 -31.07
CA LYS A 13 24.47 -9.23 -31.37
C LYS A 13 23.58 -8.17 -31.99
N GLY A 14 23.09 -7.23 -31.19
CA GLY A 14 22.31 -6.07 -31.63
C GLY A 14 23.06 -5.02 -32.49
N LYS A 15 24.29 -5.31 -32.97
CA LYS A 15 25.08 -4.39 -33.80
C LYS A 15 25.55 -5.09 -35.07
N LYS A 16 25.24 -4.51 -36.25
CA LYS A 16 25.79 -4.95 -37.54
C LYS A 16 27.32 -4.82 -37.48
N THR A 17 28.02 -5.95 -37.53
CA THR A 17 29.47 -5.98 -37.71
C THR A 17 29.80 -5.49 -39.12
N ALA A 18 30.74 -4.56 -39.24
CA ALA A 18 31.16 -4.04 -40.54
C ALA A 18 31.94 -5.14 -41.30
N PRO A 19 32.04 -5.07 -42.64
CA PRO A 19 32.71 -6.10 -43.44
C PRO A 19 34.16 -6.42 -43.02
N PHE A 20 34.81 -5.54 -42.27
CA PHE A 20 36.18 -5.67 -41.78
C PHE A 20 36.34 -6.63 -40.58
N ASP A 21 35.26 -6.93 -39.86
CA ASP A 21 35.30 -7.75 -38.63
C ASP A 21 35.26 -9.27 -38.89
N LEU A 22 35.31 -9.69 -40.15
CA LEU A 22 35.17 -11.10 -40.58
C LEU A 22 36.51 -11.82 -40.78
N ILE A 23 37.65 -11.16 -40.53
CA ILE A 23 38.98 -11.79 -40.62
C ILE A 23 39.30 -12.45 -39.28
N PRO A 24 39.59 -13.77 -39.22
CA PRO A 24 39.91 -14.42 -37.97
C PRO A 24 41.30 -13.95 -37.52
N ALA A 25 41.37 -13.18 -36.43
CA ALA A 25 42.61 -13.00 -35.70
C ALA A 25 42.90 -14.32 -34.98
N ASN A 26 43.99 -14.97 -35.38
CA ASN A 26 44.54 -16.10 -34.65
C ASN A 26 44.90 -15.61 -33.23
N ASP A 27 44.49 -16.42 -32.26
CA ASP A 27 44.92 -16.37 -30.86
C ASP A 27 44.39 -15.20 -30.03
N SER A 28 43.12 -15.30 -29.60
CA SER A 28 42.69 -14.67 -28.35
C SER A 28 41.64 -15.53 -27.65
N GLU A 29 41.96 -15.94 -26.43
CA GLU A 29 41.14 -16.72 -25.52
C GLU A 29 39.71 -16.18 -25.40
N ILE A 30 38.75 -17.12 -25.38
CA ILE A 30 37.31 -16.89 -25.29
C ILE A 30 36.99 -16.28 -23.92
N LYS A 31 37.10 -14.96 -23.77
CA LYS A 31 36.42 -14.26 -22.69
C LYS A 31 34.97 -14.09 -23.11
N ALA A 32 34.08 -14.73 -22.36
CA ALA A 32 32.65 -14.68 -22.54
C ALA A 32 32.18 -13.23 -22.77
N ASN A 33 31.37 -13.02 -23.80
CA ASN A 33 30.91 -11.72 -24.26
C ASN A 33 30.30 -10.88 -23.12
N GLU A 34 31.08 -9.98 -22.51
CA GLU A 34 30.58 -9.00 -21.54
C GLU A 34 29.59 -7.99 -22.17
N ASN A 35 29.50 -7.96 -23.50
CA ASN A 35 28.63 -7.06 -24.27
C ASN A 35 27.38 -7.75 -24.87
N ALA A 36 26.99 -8.93 -24.38
CA ALA A 36 25.75 -9.56 -24.82
C ALA A 36 24.54 -8.81 -24.24
N LEU A 37 23.72 -8.21 -25.10
CA LEU A 37 22.53 -7.44 -24.69
C LEU A 37 21.40 -8.33 -24.14
N LEU A 38 21.48 -9.64 -24.38
CA LEU A 38 20.43 -10.60 -24.07
C LEU A 38 21.04 -11.84 -23.43
N LYS A 39 20.35 -12.38 -22.42
CA LYS A 39 20.76 -13.61 -21.76
C LYS A 39 20.38 -14.80 -22.62
N GLN A 40 21.12 -15.90 -22.50
CA GLN A 40 20.85 -17.12 -23.26
C GLN A 40 19.46 -17.72 -22.94
N ASP A 41 18.94 -17.45 -21.74
CA ASP A 41 17.60 -17.83 -21.29
C ASP A 41 16.45 -17.07 -21.97
N ASP A 42 16.75 -15.95 -22.65
CA ASP A 42 15.76 -15.13 -23.35
C ASP A 42 15.53 -15.57 -24.82
N ILE A 43 16.19 -16.64 -25.26
CA ILE A 43 16.07 -17.21 -26.60
C ILE A 43 15.17 -18.46 -26.54
N VAL A 44 14.06 -18.44 -27.27
CA VAL A 44 13.02 -19.49 -27.26
C VAL A 44 12.80 -19.97 -28.70
N PRO A 45 12.54 -21.25 -28.96
CA PRO A 45 12.15 -21.71 -30.30
C PRO A 45 10.88 -20.97 -30.77
N MET A 46 10.85 -20.57 -32.04
CA MET A 46 9.75 -19.78 -32.61
C MET A 46 8.41 -20.53 -32.52
N GLU A 47 8.45 -21.83 -32.78
CA GLU A 47 7.30 -22.72 -32.63
C GLU A 47 7.71 -23.99 -31.85
N PRO A 48 6.77 -24.68 -31.18
CA PRO A 48 7.06 -25.94 -30.50
C PRO A 48 7.60 -26.98 -31.49
N GLY A 49 8.91 -27.26 -31.42
CA GLY A 49 9.59 -28.21 -32.31
C GLY A 49 10.35 -27.59 -33.49
N SER A 50 10.35 -26.26 -33.66
CA SER A 50 11.17 -25.60 -34.67
C SER A 50 12.65 -25.51 -34.24
N LEU A 51 13.55 -25.65 -35.20
CA LEU A 51 14.99 -25.38 -34.99
C LEU A 51 15.29 -23.87 -34.99
N GLU A 52 14.40 -23.07 -35.58
CA GLU A 52 14.49 -21.61 -35.61
C GLU A 52 14.24 -21.01 -34.22
N LYS A 53 15.14 -20.12 -33.80
CA LYS A 53 15.12 -19.47 -32.49
C LYS A 53 14.69 -18.01 -32.62
N THR A 54 13.93 -17.53 -31.65
CA THR A 54 13.45 -16.15 -31.56
C THR A 54 13.61 -15.61 -30.15
N PHE A 55 13.41 -14.31 -29.97
CA PHE A 55 13.39 -13.70 -28.64
C PHE A 55 12.12 -14.07 -27.89
N ARG A 56 12.26 -14.28 -26.59
CA ARG A 56 11.12 -14.49 -25.69
C ARG A 56 10.21 -13.26 -25.73
N THR A 57 8.99 -13.45 -26.20
CA THR A 57 7.95 -12.41 -26.15
C THR A 57 7.65 -12.05 -24.69
N LEU A 58 7.68 -10.76 -24.37
CA LEU A 58 7.27 -10.27 -23.06
C LEU A 58 5.76 -10.50 -22.88
N SER A 59 5.38 -11.36 -21.93
CA SER A 59 3.96 -11.57 -21.59
C SER A 59 3.45 -10.43 -20.72
N ARG A 60 2.36 -9.78 -21.11
CA ARG A 60 1.66 -8.86 -20.20
C ARG A 60 0.92 -9.68 -19.14
N PRO A 61 0.71 -9.13 -17.92
CA PRO A 61 -0.13 -9.78 -16.91
C PRO A 61 -1.53 -10.17 -17.41
N THR A 62 -2.03 -9.45 -18.43
CA THR A 62 -3.33 -9.66 -19.08
C THR A 62 -3.33 -10.72 -20.18
N ASP A 63 -2.17 -11.16 -20.70
CA ASP A 63 -2.10 -12.16 -21.77
C ASP A 63 -2.38 -13.58 -21.27
N ARG A 64 -2.23 -13.80 -19.96
CA ARG A 64 -2.71 -15.02 -19.32
C ARG A 64 -4.22 -14.94 -19.21
N VAL A 65 -4.92 -15.60 -20.12
CA VAL A 65 -6.38 -15.80 -20.04
C VAL A 65 -6.66 -16.65 -18.80
N PHE A 66 -7.02 -15.99 -17.69
CA PHE A 66 -7.25 -16.67 -16.41
C PHE A 66 -8.58 -17.43 -16.34
N SER A 67 -9.49 -17.26 -17.30
CA SER A 67 -10.73 -18.05 -17.46
C SER A 67 -11.42 -17.74 -18.80
N ASP A 68 -12.39 -18.58 -19.19
CA ASP A 68 -13.31 -18.40 -20.32
C ASP A 68 -13.75 -16.94 -20.45
N TYR A 69 -13.77 -16.41 -21.69
CA TYR A 69 -14.06 -15.01 -22.04
C TYR A 69 -15.32 -14.45 -21.37
N ARG A 70 -15.19 -14.02 -20.13
CA ARG A 70 -16.24 -13.41 -19.33
C ARG A 70 -15.96 -11.92 -19.29
N THR A 71 -16.88 -11.13 -19.82
CA THR A 71 -16.74 -9.67 -19.81
C THR A 71 -16.72 -9.19 -18.36
N THR A 72 -15.88 -8.21 -18.06
CA THR A 72 -15.76 -7.66 -16.71
C THR A 72 -17.13 -7.17 -16.19
N SER A 73 -17.97 -6.60 -17.06
CA SER A 73 -19.36 -6.21 -16.75
C SER A 73 -20.24 -7.38 -16.29
N SER A 74 -20.05 -8.59 -16.80
CA SER A 74 -20.80 -9.80 -16.37
C SER A 74 -20.28 -10.41 -15.06
N GLN A 75 -19.09 -9.99 -14.59
CA GLN A 75 -18.65 -10.16 -13.20
C GLN A 75 -19.24 -9.07 -12.28
N TYR A 76 -19.37 -7.84 -12.78
CA TYR A 76 -19.81 -6.69 -11.99
C TYR A 76 -21.33 -6.57 -11.81
N ASN A 77 -22.15 -7.13 -12.70
CA ASN A 77 -23.61 -6.99 -12.67
C ASN A 77 -24.33 -8.08 -11.84
N ALA A 78 -23.61 -8.82 -10.99
CA ALA A 78 -24.22 -9.63 -9.94
C ALA A 78 -24.52 -8.70 -8.76
N VAL A 79 -25.74 -8.19 -8.75
CA VAL A 79 -26.37 -7.53 -7.61
C VAL A 79 -26.02 -8.31 -6.32
N VAL A 80 -25.61 -7.57 -5.28
CA VAL A 80 -25.11 -7.96 -3.95
C VAL A 80 -23.75 -8.66 -3.89
N GLY A 81 -22.71 -7.86 -3.63
CA GLY A 81 -21.39 -8.34 -3.23
C GLY A 81 -20.31 -7.97 -4.24
N GLY A 82 -19.88 -6.70 -4.21
CA GLY A 82 -18.67 -6.31 -4.93
C GLY A 82 -17.49 -7.21 -4.54
N ILE A 83 -16.58 -7.44 -5.48
CA ILE A 83 -15.34 -8.20 -5.22
C ILE A 83 -14.66 -7.57 -3.99
N PRO A 84 -14.26 -8.36 -2.97
CA PRO A 84 -13.57 -7.82 -1.81
C PRO A 84 -12.30 -7.10 -2.27
N SER A 85 -12.27 -5.78 -2.06
CA SER A 85 -11.12 -4.93 -2.39
C SER A 85 -9.87 -5.30 -1.60
N SER A 86 -9.99 -6.14 -0.58
CA SER A 86 -8.89 -6.63 0.25
C SER A 86 -7.88 -7.45 -0.54
N PHE A 87 -8.29 -8.12 -1.62
CA PHE A 87 -7.43 -9.05 -2.37
C PHE A 87 -6.98 -8.51 -3.74
N TYR A 88 -7.48 -7.35 -4.17
CA TYR A 88 -7.18 -6.79 -5.49
C TYR A 88 -6.97 -5.27 -5.42
N PRO A 89 -5.94 -4.72 -6.09
CA PRO A 89 -5.76 -3.28 -6.17
C PRO A 89 -6.95 -2.66 -6.92
N LEU A 90 -7.66 -1.74 -6.25
CA LEU A 90 -8.69 -0.94 -6.90
C LEU A 90 -8.02 0.12 -7.78
N PHE A 91 -8.27 0.05 -9.08
CA PHE A 91 -7.78 1.05 -10.03
C PHE A 91 -8.80 2.19 -10.13
N GLY A 92 -8.55 3.27 -9.39
CA GLY A 92 -9.39 4.47 -9.37
C GLY A 92 -8.95 5.45 -8.29
N ILE A 93 -9.54 6.65 -8.30
CA ILE A 93 -9.33 7.66 -7.25
C ILE A 93 -10.54 7.59 -6.31
N PRO A 94 -10.34 7.33 -5.00
CA PRO A 94 -11.46 7.30 -4.06
C PRO A 94 -12.04 8.69 -3.84
N THR A 95 -13.34 8.77 -3.57
CA THR A 95 -14.04 10.04 -3.27
C THR A 95 -13.47 10.71 -2.02
N ILE A 96 -13.15 9.92 -1.00
CA ILE A 96 -12.39 10.37 0.18
C ILE A 96 -10.95 9.96 -0.05
N ARG A 97 -10.06 10.93 -0.19
CA ARG A 97 -8.63 10.77 -0.46
C ARG A 97 -7.84 10.34 0.79
N SER A 98 -8.28 9.27 1.45
CA SER A 98 -7.59 8.69 2.60
C SER A 98 -6.29 7.96 2.22
N ASP A 99 -6.06 7.74 0.93
CA ASP A 99 -4.82 7.22 0.35
C ASP A 99 -3.63 8.16 0.51
N ILE A 100 -3.88 9.46 0.64
CA ILE A 100 -2.85 10.49 0.79
C ILE A 100 -3.03 11.26 2.11
N PRO A 101 -1.93 11.69 2.75
CA PRO A 101 -2.03 12.48 3.97
C PRO A 101 -2.62 13.86 3.68
N ALA A 102 -3.45 14.35 4.60
CA ALA A 102 -3.99 15.70 4.53
C ALA A 102 -2.84 16.75 4.53
N PRO A 103 -2.88 17.77 3.65
CA PRO A 103 -1.88 18.83 3.62
C PRO A 103 -1.84 19.59 4.95
N ARG A 104 -0.63 19.93 5.42
CA ARG A 104 -0.43 20.75 6.63
C ARG A 104 -1.04 22.16 6.48
N PHE A 105 -0.89 22.74 5.29
CA PHE A 105 -1.48 24.02 4.93
C PHE A 105 -2.36 23.82 3.72
N ARG A 106 -3.66 24.05 3.88
CA ARG A 106 -4.63 23.93 2.80
C ARG A 106 -4.73 25.22 2.02
N ARG A 107 -4.85 25.10 0.70
CA ARG A 107 -5.22 26.23 -0.16
C ARG A 107 -6.70 26.52 0.03
N ILE A 108 -7.10 27.78 -0.15
CA ILE A 108 -8.51 28.19 -0.06
C ILE A 108 -9.36 27.48 -1.14
N SER A 109 -8.76 27.18 -2.30
CA SER A 109 -9.40 26.49 -3.41
C SER A 109 -9.40 24.96 -3.29
N ASP A 110 -8.89 24.39 -2.20
CA ASP A 110 -8.82 22.94 -2.04
C ASP A 110 -10.19 22.40 -1.59
N THR A 111 -10.84 21.66 -2.48
CA THR A 111 -12.15 21.04 -2.26
C THR A 111 -12.04 19.55 -1.94
N THR A 112 -10.83 19.03 -1.76
CA THR A 112 -10.59 17.59 -1.58
C THR A 112 -10.87 17.17 -0.13
N ASN A 113 -11.62 16.09 0.06
CA ASN A 113 -11.79 15.48 1.38
C ASN A 113 -10.72 14.41 1.62
N TYR A 114 -9.86 14.62 2.61
CA TYR A 114 -8.77 13.71 3.00
C TYR A 114 -9.16 12.71 4.10
N GLY A 115 -10.42 12.71 4.53
CA GLY A 115 -10.90 11.86 5.63
C GLY A 115 -10.60 12.40 7.03
N ASP A 116 -10.17 13.66 7.14
CA ASP A 116 -9.91 14.37 8.41
C ASP A 116 -10.94 15.48 8.69
N GLN A 117 -11.97 15.58 7.85
CA GLN A 117 -13.08 16.52 8.01
C GLN A 117 -14.17 15.90 8.91
N ALA A 118 -14.92 16.75 9.61
CA ALA A 118 -16.01 16.32 10.47
C ALA A 118 -17.25 15.90 9.69
N THR A 119 -18.05 14.99 10.26
CA THR A 119 -19.36 14.59 9.73
C THR A 119 -20.34 15.77 9.75
N MET A 120 -21.34 15.76 8.84
CA MET A 120 -22.40 16.76 8.78
C MET A 120 -23.06 17.04 10.13
N TYR A 121 -23.31 16.00 10.93
CA TYR A 121 -23.88 16.13 12.27
C TYR A 121 -23.03 17.04 13.19
N ALA A 122 -21.70 16.88 13.18
CA ALA A 122 -20.79 17.67 13.99
C ALA A 122 -20.69 19.14 13.52
N LEU A 123 -21.07 19.43 12.27
CA LEU A 123 -21.17 20.80 11.75
C LEU A 123 -22.47 21.48 12.18
N LEU A 124 -23.59 20.76 12.17
CA LEU A 124 -24.88 21.29 12.63
C LEU A 124 -24.93 21.44 14.15
N TYR A 125 -24.31 20.50 14.87
CA TYR A 125 -24.32 20.42 16.33
C TYR A 125 -22.88 20.36 16.86
N PRO A 126 -22.14 21.49 16.86
CA PRO A 126 -20.76 21.51 17.33
C PRO A 126 -20.68 21.19 18.83
N SER A 127 -19.73 20.34 19.22
CA SER A 127 -19.49 20.04 20.63
C SER A 127 -18.81 21.22 21.34
N ILE A 128 -18.81 21.20 22.67
CA ILE A 128 -18.04 22.17 23.47
C ILE A 128 -16.54 22.16 23.13
N TYR A 129 -16.01 21.02 22.67
CA TYR A 129 -14.62 20.86 22.24
C TYR A 129 -14.35 21.57 20.92
N ASN A 130 -15.30 21.50 19.97
CA ASN A 130 -15.20 22.21 18.69
C ASN A 130 -15.10 23.72 18.90
N ASN A 131 -15.87 24.27 19.85
CA ASN A 131 -15.80 25.70 20.20
C ASN A 131 -14.45 26.12 20.79
N LYS A 132 -13.68 25.16 21.32
CA LYS A 132 -12.31 25.35 21.82
C LYS A 132 -11.24 24.95 20.81
N GLY A 133 -11.62 24.60 19.59
CA GLY A 133 -10.70 24.18 18.53
C GLY A 133 -10.10 22.79 18.73
N VAL A 134 -10.71 21.96 19.58
CA VAL A 134 -10.34 20.55 19.77
C VAL A 134 -11.25 19.70 18.89
N TYR A 135 -10.65 18.94 17.97
CA TYR A 135 -11.37 18.14 16.99
C TYR A 135 -11.24 16.64 17.27
N GLU A 136 -12.07 15.83 16.59
CA GLU A 136 -12.08 14.37 16.73
C GLU A 136 -10.69 13.74 16.53
N LYS A 137 -9.94 14.22 15.53
CA LYS A 137 -8.55 13.79 15.29
C LYS A 137 -7.65 13.97 16.51
N ASP A 138 -7.89 15.01 17.31
CA ASP A 138 -7.07 15.33 18.48
C ASP A 138 -7.45 14.41 19.65
N ILE A 139 -8.70 13.97 19.73
CA ILE A 139 -9.16 13.02 20.74
C ILE A 139 -8.58 11.63 20.46
N PHE A 140 -8.63 11.18 19.20
CA PHE A 140 -8.11 9.87 18.77
C PHE A 140 -6.61 9.85 18.49
N ARG A 141 -5.92 10.99 18.63
CA ARG A 141 -4.47 11.03 18.46
C ARG A 141 -3.80 10.15 19.51
N ILE A 142 -2.97 9.23 19.02
CA ILE A 142 -2.12 8.38 19.85
C ILE A 142 -1.07 9.24 20.54
N ARG A 143 -0.89 9.02 21.85
CA ARG A 143 -0.01 9.81 22.72
C ARG A 143 0.81 8.89 23.62
N SER A 144 1.87 9.44 24.22
CA SER A 144 2.63 8.72 25.24
C SER A 144 1.86 8.68 26.56
N LYS A 145 2.30 7.80 27.46
CA LYS A 145 1.68 7.62 28.79
C LYS A 145 1.79 8.90 29.62
N GLU A 146 2.91 9.59 29.52
CA GLU A 146 3.22 10.84 30.23
C GLU A 146 2.31 11.97 29.73
N GLU A 147 2.17 12.14 28.41
CA GLU A 147 1.31 13.18 27.82
C GLU A 147 -0.15 12.98 28.25
N ILE A 148 -0.64 11.74 28.29
CA ILE A 148 -2.00 11.44 28.74
C ILE A 148 -2.17 11.70 30.23
N ALA A 149 -1.20 11.33 31.06
CA ALA A 149 -1.23 11.62 32.50
C ALA A 149 -1.33 13.14 32.76
N ASP A 150 -0.55 13.93 32.02
CA ASP A 150 -0.58 15.39 32.13
C ASP A 150 -1.92 15.97 31.69
N ILE A 151 -2.51 15.45 30.60
CA ILE A 151 -3.85 15.87 30.16
C ILE A 151 -4.89 15.60 31.26
N LEU A 152 -4.91 14.40 31.84
CA LEU A 152 -5.88 14.03 32.89
C LEU A 152 -5.71 14.86 34.16
N ARG A 153 -4.46 15.10 34.56
CA ARG A 153 -4.14 15.96 35.71
C ARG A 153 -4.59 17.40 35.48
N ASN A 154 -4.40 17.93 34.26
CA ASN A 154 -4.84 19.28 33.89
C ASN A 154 -6.37 19.41 33.82
N ILE A 155 -7.08 18.34 33.45
CA ILE A 155 -8.56 18.30 33.49
C ILE A 155 -9.07 18.30 34.95
N GLY A 156 -8.25 17.86 35.90
CA GLY A 156 -8.59 17.77 37.32
C GLY A 156 -8.99 16.37 37.78
N VAL A 157 -8.72 15.34 36.98
CA VAL A 157 -8.95 13.94 37.36
C VAL A 157 -7.89 13.52 38.38
N LYS A 158 -8.33 13.21 39.60
CA LYS A 158 -7.44 12.77 40.70
C LYS A 158 -7.31 11.25 40.69
N LEU A 159 -6.42 10.73 39.86
CA LEU A 159 -6.02 9.32 39.85
C LEU A 159 -4.68 9.17 40.58
N SER A 160 -4.54 8.11 41.37
CA SER A 160 -3.21 7.68 41.85
C SER A 160 -2.41 7.12 40.67
N ASP A 161 -1.08 7.14 40.78
CA ASP A 161 -0.22 6.65 39.70
C ASP A 161 -0.43 5.14 39.47
N GLU A 162 -0.70 4.36 40.52
CA GLU A 162 -1.02 2.93 40.40
C GLU A 162 -2.35 2.69 39.69
N SER A 163 -3.37 3.51 40.01
CA SER A 163 -4.69 3.42 39.37
C SER A 163 -4.61 3.78 37.89
N PHE A 164 -3.81 4.81 37.57
CA PHE A 164 -3.57 5.23 36.19
C PHE A 164 -2.85 4.15 35.38
N ASP A 165 -1.86 3.46 35.97
CA ASP A 165 -1.13 2.38 35.34
C ASP A 165 -2.03 1.20 34.97
N GLU A 166 -2.99 0.87 35.83
CA GLU A 166 -3.99 -0.15 35.56
C GLU A 166 -4.95 0.28 34.43
N VAL A 167 -5.46 1.51 34.48
CA VAL A 167 -6.32 2.06 33.41
C VAL A 167 -5.58 2.07 32.06
N TRP A 168 -4.32 2.46 32.06
CA TRP A 168 -3.46 2.43 30.89
C TRP A 168 -3.31 1.01 30.33
N ARG A 169 -3.04 0.04 31.20
CA ARG A 169 -2.91 -1.37 30.82
C ARG A 169 -4.19 -1.91 30.19
N GLN A 170 -5.35 -1.58 30.77
CA GLN A 170 -6.66 -1.97 30.23
C GLN A 170 -6.92 -1.33 28.86
N ALA A 171 -6.61 -0.05 28.70
CA ALA A 171 -6.74 0.64 27.42
C ALA A 171 -5.83 0.02 26.34
N CYS A 172 -4.58 -0.32 26.69
CA CYS A 172 -3.66 -1.04 25.80
C CYS A 172 -4.20 -2.40 25.37
N LEU A 173 -4.86 -3.14 26.26
CA LEU A 173 -5.42 -4.46 25.95
C LEU A 173 -6.62 -4.41 25.01
N LYS A 174 -7.39 -3.32 25.06
CA LYS A 174 -8.55 -3.12 24.18
C LYS A 174 -8.17 -2.71 22.76
N ASP A 175 -7.04 -2.02 22.58
CA ASP A 175 -6.55 -1.66 21.26
C ASP A 175 -5.73 -2.79 20.62
N HIS A 176 -6.05 -3.14 19.37
CA HIS A 176 -5.36 -4.21 18.65
C HIS A 176 -3.85 -3.97 18.41
N ARG A 177 -3.37 -2.73 18.54
CA ARG A 177 -1.99 -2.31 18.31
C ARG A 177 -1.30 -1.94 19.62
N GLY A 178 -1.98 -2.05 20.76
CA GLY A 178 -1.48 -1.60 22.06
C GLY A 178 -1.23 -0.09 22.12
N LYS A 179 -1.90 0.70 21.28
CA LYS A 179 -1.74 2.16 21.24
C LYS A 179 -2.92 2.82 21.95
N VAL A 180 -2.64 3.87 22.69
CA VAL A 180 -3.63 4.53 23.54
C VAL A 180 -3.84 5.98 23.07
N CYS A 181 -5.11 6.38 23.05
CA CYS A 181 -5.55 7.75 22.85
C CYS A 181 -6.44 8.20 24.02
N VAL A 182 -6.86 9.46 24.02
CA VAL A 182 -7.68 10.02 25.12
C VAL A 182 -9.03 9.30 25.22
N GLU A 183 -9.66 8.98 24.09
CA GLU A 183 -10.94 8.25 24.08
C GLU A 183 -10.80 6.83 24.64
N SER A 184 -9.69 6.14 24.36
CA SER A 184 -9.44 4.80 24.90
C SER A 184 -9.43 4.80 26.43
N ILE A 185 -8.80 5.81 27.04
CA ILE A 185 -8.74 5.96 28.50
C ILE A 185 -10.10 6.33 29.06
N ARG A 186 -10.79 7.28 28.41
CA ARG A 186 -12.15 7.68 28.80
C ARG A 186 -13.09 6.48 28.85
N ASN A 187 -13.10 5.64 27.82
CA ASN A 187 -13.95 4.46 27.77
C ASN A 187 -13.67 3.49 28.93
N VAL A 188 -12.40 3.31 29.32
CA VAL A 188 -12.05 2.47 30.48
C VAL A 188 -12.53 3.09 31.79
N LEU A 189 -12.38 4.40 31.96
CA LEU A 189 -12.85 5.10 33.16
C LEU A 189 -14.38 5.05 33.29
N ASP A 190 -15.09 5.29 32.19
CA ASP A 190 -16.56 5.24 32.14
C ASP A 190 -17.07 3.83 32.50
N GLU A 191 -16.40 2.76 32.04
CA GLU A 191 -16.72 1.38 32.42
C GLU A 191 -16.44 1.09 33.91
N MET A 192 -15.33 1.58 34.46
CA MET A 192 -15.01 1.41 35.88
C MET A 192 -16.04 2.13 36.77
N GLU A 193 -16.48 3.33 36.38
CA GLU A 193 -17.52 4.07 37.08
C GLU A 193 -18.87 3.35 37.00
N ALA A 194 -19.23 2.83 35.81
CA ALA A 194 -20.45 2.04 35.64
C ALA A 194 -20.46 0.78 36.52
N LEU A 195 -19.33 0.09 36.67
CA LEU A 195 -19.22 -1.07 37.56
C LEU A 195 -19.40 -0.70 39.04
N HIS A 196 -18.78 0.41 39.49
CA HIS A 196 -18.94 0.90 40.85
C HIS A 196 -20.38 1.33 41.18
N LEU A 197 -21.12 1.89 40.22
CA LEU A 197 -22.53 2.27 40.41
C LEU A 197 -23.48 1.06 40.47
N THR A 198 -23.04 -0.11 39.99
CA THR A 198 -23.85 -1.34 39.95
C THR A 198 -23.57 -2.31 41.10
N SER A 199 -22.54 -2.06 41.92
CA SER A 199 -22.19 -2.84 43.12
C SER A 199 -22.71 -2.17 44.39
#